data_AF-A0A918TCF0-F1
#
_entry.id   AF-A0A918TCF0-F1
#
_cell.length_a   1.000
_cell.length_b   1.000
_cell.length_c   1.000
_cell.angle_alpha   90.00
_cell.angle_beta   90.00
_cell.angle_gamma   90.00
#
_symmetry.space_group_name_H-M   'P 1'
#
loop_
_entity.id
_entity.type
_entity.pdbx_description
1 polymer ?
#
loop_
_entity_poly.entity_id
_entity_poly.type
_entity_poly.pdbx_seq_one_letter_code
_entity_poly.pdbx_strand_id
1 'polypeptide(L)'
;MRQANLKAGDAFIHQTHALHQVKKVIAGVRQAAVLRTQSIVSDDGIRQGLFDLLPAASSLEKPGVKGQEPLLQEKAHQNLTRNFAQL
;
A
#
# COMPACT_ATOMS: atom_id res chain seq x y z
N MET A 1 -8.09 -15.49 -10.74
CA MET A 1 -8.64 -15.08 -9.44
C MET A 1 -7.59 -15.32 -8.37
N ARG A 2 -7.18 -14.31 -7.59
CA ARG A 2 -6.28 -14.49 -6.44
C ARG A 2 -7.09 -14.86 -5.20
N GLN A 3 -6.56 -15.71 -4.32
CA GLN A 3 -7.19 -16.13 -3.07
C GLN A 3 -6.35 -15.66 -1.88
N ALA A 4 -6.98 -15.08 -0.86
CA ALA A 4 -6.31 -14.59 0.35
C ALA A 4 -6.84 -15.32 1.58
N ASN A 5 -6.02 -16.20 2.15
CA ASN A 5 -6.23 -16.85 3.45
C ASN A 5 -5.02 -16.53 4.33
N LEU A 6 -5.13 -15.43 5.07
CA LEU A 6 -4.04 -14.94 5.91
C LEU A 6 -4.19 -15.44 7.35
N LYS A 7 -3.10 -15.33 8.14
CA LYS A 7 -3.14 -15.66 9.56
C LYS A 7 -3.95 -14.62 10.33
N ALA A 8 -4.40 -14.98 11.54
CA ALA A 8 -5.06 -14.02 12.41
C ALA A 8 -4.09 -12.86 12.73
N GLY A 9 -4.57 -11.62 12.57
CA GLY A 9 -3.76 -10.41 12.74
C GLY A 9 -3.21 -9.82 11.44
N ASP A 10 -3.12 -10.61 10.37
CA ASP A 10 -2.72 -10.10 9.06
C ASP A 10 -3.87 -9.34 8.38
N ALA A 11 -3.52 -8.42 7.48
CA ALA A 11 -4.48 -7.68 6.65
C ALA A 11 -4.14 -7.81 5.17
N PHE A 12 -5.17 -7.74 4.32
CA PHE A 12 -4.99 -7.50 2.88
C PHE A 12 -5.80 -6.28 2.48
N ILE A 13 -5.27 -5.54 1.50
CA ILE A 13 -5.91 -4.37 0.93
C ILE A 13 -6.21 -4.68 -0.53
N HIS A 14 -7.39 -4.27 -0.99
CA HIS A 14 -7.79 -4.37 -2.39
C HIS A 14 -8.52 -3.10 -2.83
N GLN A 15 -8.56 -2.87 -4.14
CA GLN A 15 -9.35 -1.79 -4.72
C GLN A 15 -10.84 -2.05 -4.47
N THR A 16 -11.59 -1.01 -4.10
CA THR A 16 -13.02 -1.15 -3.78
C THR A 16 -13.84 -1.64 -4.97
N HIS A 17 -13.42 -1.33 -6.21
CA HIS A 17 -14.09 -1.76 -7.44
C HIS A 17 -13.67 -3.16 -7.92
N ALA A 18 -12.73 -3.83 -7.23
CA ALA A 18 -12.39 -5.20 -7.56
C ALA A 18 -13.57 -6.13 -7.26
N LEU A 19 -13.96 -6.96 -8.22
CA LEU A 19 -14.94 -8.00 -8.00
C LEU A 19 -14.36 -9.06 -7.04
N HIS A 20 -15.03 -9.28 -5.90
CA HIS A 20 -14.58 -10.20 -4.87
C HIS A 20 -15.75 -10.91 -4.20
N GLN A 21 -15.47 -12.10 -3.64
CA GLN A 21 -16.44 -12.87 -2.86
C GLN A 21 -15.74 -13.63 -1.73
N VAL A 22 -16.47 -13.85 -0.63
CA VAL A 22 -16.04 -14.78 0.42
C VAL A 22 -16.70 -16.13 0.15
N LYS A 23 -15.89 -17.18 -0.05
CA LYS A 23 -16.41 -18.55 -0.22
C LYS A 23 -17.04 -19.04 1.09
N LYS A 24 -18.02 -19.93 0.98
CA LYS A 24 -18.68 -20.57 2.13
C LYS A 24 -17.67 -21.21 3.08
N VAL A 25 -17.81 -20.95 4.38
CA VAL A 25 -17.09 -21.66 5.44
C VAL A 25 -17.82 -22.99 5.69
N ILE A 26 -17.11 -24.11 5.50
CA ILE A 26 -17.71 -25.46 5.62
C ILE A 26 -17.75 -26.00 7.05
N ALA A 27 -16.92 -25.46 7.95
CA ALA A 27 -16.88 -25.81 9.37
C ALA A 27 -16.23 -24.67 10.19
N GLY A 28 -16.64 -24.50 11.44
CA GLY A 28 -16.15 -23.44 12.33
C GLY A 28 -16.70 -22.05 11.97
N VAL A 29 -16.00 -21.00 12.42
CA VAL A 29 -16.39 -19.59 12.21
C VAL A 29 -15.16 -18.79 11.75
N ARG A 30 -15.34 -17.94 10.74
CA ARG A 30 -14.31 -16.98 10.30
C ARG A 30 -14.71 -15.57 10.71
N GLN A 31 -14.07 -15.04 11.74
CA GLN A 31 -14.23 -13.65 12.18
C GLN A 31 -13.20 -12.76 11.48
N ALA A 32 -13.62 -11.59 11.02
CA ALA A 32 -12.76 -10.59 10.40
C ALA A 32 -13.34 -9.19 10.59
N ALA A 33 -12.47 -8.20 10.74
CA ALA A 33 -12.85 -6.80 10.57
C ALA A 33 -12.83 -6.45 9.09
N VAL A 34 -13.90 -5.82 8.59
CA VAL A 34 -14.00 -5.33 7.20
C VAL A 34 -14.15 -3.83 7.24
N LEU A 35 -13.23 -3.14 6.58
CA LEU A 35 -13.11 -1.69 6.63
C LEU A 35 -13.08 -1.12 5.21
N ARG A 36 -13.49 0.13 5.09
CA ARG A 36 -13.19 0.97 3.93
C ARG A 36 -12.43 2.19 4.43
N THR A 37 -11.46 2.61 3.65
CA THR A 37 -10.71 3.83 3.90
C THR A 37 -10.66 4.64 2.61
N GLN A 38 -10.64 5.95 2.76
CA GLN A 38 -10.42 6.86 1.65
C GLN A 38 -8.93 7.17 1.60
N SER A 39 -8.32 6.95 0.42
CA SER A 39 -6.94 7.40 0.21
C SER A 39 -6.92 8.90 -0.04
N ILE A 40 -5.86 9.57 0.43
CA ILE A 40 -5.54 10.93 0.02
C ILE A 40 -5.13 11.01 -1.46
N VAL A 41 -4.72 9.90 -2.08
CA VAL A 41 -4.40 9.83 -3.53
C VAL A 41 -5.47 8.99 -4.23
N SER A 42 -6.32 9.66 -5.00
CA SER A 42 -7.48 9.04 -5.64
C SER A 42 -7.12 8.09 -6.77
N ASP A 43 -6.11 8.43 -7.59
CA ASP A 43 -5.68 7.57 -8.70
C ASP A 43 -4.86 6.37 -8.19
N ASP A 44 -5.25 5.18 -8.64
CA ASP A 44 -4.66 3.92 -8.19
C ASP A 44 -3.24 3.71 -8.71
N GLY A 45 -2.96 4.12 -9.95
CA GLY A 45 -1.63 3.98 -10.55
C GLY A 45 -0.62 4.90 -9.88
N ILE A 46 -1.02 6.13 -9.59
CA ILE A 46 -0.20 7.10 -8.86
C ILE A 46 0.06 6.60 -7.43
N ARG A 47 -0.99 6.11 -6.75
CA ARG A 47 -0.85 5.59 -5.37
C ARG A 47 0.07 4.37 -5.32
N GLN A 48 -0.04 3.46 -6.28
CA GLN A 48 0.86 2.32 -6.38
C GLN A 48 2.30 2.77 -6.67
N GLY A 49 2.50 3.72 -7.58
CA GLY A 49 3.83 4.27 -7.88
C GLY A 49 4.48 4.93 -6.66
N LEU A 50 3.72 5.71 -5.88
CA LEU A 50 4.20 6.29 -4.61
C LEU A 50 4.57 5.21 -3.59
N PHE A 51 3.77 4.14 -3.47
CA PHE A 51 4.08 3.00 -2.61
C PHE A 51 5.37 2.28 -3.06
N ASP A 52 5.56 2.08 -4.36
CA ASP A 52 6.74 1.42 -4.93
C ASP A 52 8.04 2.26 -4.78
N LEU A 53 7.93 3.57 -4.56
CA LEU A 53 9.08 4.43 -4.25
C LEU A 53 9.60 4.25 -2.82
N LEU A 54 8.83 3.70 -1.89
CA LEU A 54 9.25 3.53 -0.49
C LEU A 54 10.41 2.51 -0.35
N PRO A 55 10.36 1.31 -0.97
CA PRO A 55 11.50 0.38 -0.97
C PRO A 55 12.79 0.97 -1.57
N ALA A 56 12.66 1.88 -2.54
CA ALA A 56 13.81 2.58 -3.13
C ALA A 56 14.48 3.50 -2.09
N ALA A 57 13.69 4.18 -1.24
CA ALA A 57 14.21 4.98 -0.13
C ALA A 57 15.02 4.12 0.85
N SER A 58 14.46 3.00 1.31
CA SER A 58 15.13 2.10 2.26
C SER A 58 16.41 1.46 1.71
N SER A 59 16.53 1.35 0.39
CA SER A 59 17.75 0.85 -0.26
C SER A 59 18.88 1.89 -0.25
N LEU A 60 18.54 3.18 -0.27
CA LEU A 60 19.48 4.30 -0.23
C LEU A 60 19.93 4.65 1.19
N GLU A 61 19.18 4.24 2.22
CA GLU A 61 19.51 4.44 3.63
C GLU A 61 20.51 3.41 4.20
N LYS A 62 20.99 2.48 3.38
CA LYS A 62 21.92 1.43 3.82
C LYS A 62 23.27 2.03 4.27
N PRO A 63 23.90 1.47 5.33
CA PRO A 63 25.20 1.94 5.81
C PRO A 63 26.24 1.97 4.69
N GLY A 64 26.82 3.15 4.43
CA GLY A 64 27.86 3.33 3.41
C GLY A 64 27.43 4.14 2.18
N VAL A 65 26.14 4.42 1.99
CA VAL A 65 25.69 5.39 0.98
C VAL A 65 26.02 6.79 1.48
N LYS A 66 26.99 7.45 0.83
CA LYS A 66 27.39 8.83 1.11
C LYS A 66 27.03 9.70 -0.10
N GLY A 67 26.06 10.59 0.04
CA GLY A 67 25.63 11.50 -1.01
C GLY A 67 24.28 12.17 -0.73
N GLN A 68 23.76 12.94 -1.70
CA GLN A 68 22.50 13.69 -1.58
C GLN A 68 21.28 12.91 -2.08
N GLU A 69 21.49 11.71 -2.63
CA GLU A 69 20.49 10.89 -3.31
C GLU A 69 19.33 10.49 -2.38
N PRO A 70 19.54 10.08 -1.10
CA PRO A 70 18.43 9.80 -0.19
C PRO A 70 17.53 11.03 0.03
N LEU A 71 18.14 12.20 0.22
CA LEU A 71 17.42 13.46 0.42
C LEU A 71 16.64 13.88 -0.83
N LEU A 72 17.22 13.70 -2.02
CA LEU A 72 16.54 14.00 -3.29
C LEU A 72 15.37 13.05 -3.55
N GLN A 73 15.52 11.77 -3.22
CA GLN A 73 14.45 10.78 -3.32
C GLN A 73 13.31 11.15 -2.37
N GLU A 74 13.61 11.46 -1.12
CA GLU A 74 12.59 11.83 -0.14
C GLU A 74 11.86 13.12 -0.56
N LYS A 75 12.62 14.13 -1.01
CA LYS A 75 12.06 15.38 -1.56
C LYS A 75 11.12 15.09 -2.74
N ALA A 76 11.49 14.21 -3.65
CA ALA A 76 10.65 13.84 -4.79
C ALA A 76 9.36 13.13 -4.33
N HIS A 77 9.47 12.15 -3.42
CA HIS A 77 8.31 11.43 -2.88
C HIS A 77 7.33 12.39 -2.19
N GLN A 78 7.82 13.28 -1.33
CA GLN A 78 6.98 14.27 -0.64
C GLN A 78 6.32 15.26 -1.61
N ASN A 79 7.04 15.74 -2.63
CA ASN A 79 6.49 16.62 -3.66
C ASN A 79 5.38 15.94 -4.47
N LEU A 80 5.61 14.72 -4.94
CA LEU A 80 4.61 13.96 -5.69
C LEU A 80 3.38 13.68 -4.83
N THR A 81 3.56 13.30 -3.57
CA THR A 81 2.46 13.09 -2.63
C THR A 81 1.61 14.35 -2.48
N ARG A 82 2.23 15.52 -2.25
CA ARG A 82 1.50 16.79 -2.15
C ARG A 82 0.76 17.15 -3.44
N ASN A 83 1.36 16.91 -4.60
CA ASN A 83 0.76 17.25 -5.90
C ASN A 83 -0.48 16.44 -6.22
N PHE A 84 -0.55 15.19 -5.75
CA PHE A 84 -1.66 14.28 -6.05
C PHE A 84 -2.61 14.08 -4.87
N ALA A 85 -2.32 14.68 -3.71
CA ALA A 85 -3.19 14.63 -2.55
C ALA A 85 -4.50 15.39 -2.80
N GLN A 86 -5.60 14.78 -2.40
CA GLN A 86 -6.94 15.35 -2.35
C GLN A 86 -7.42 15.19 -0.91
N LEU A 87 -7.48 16.30 -0.17
CA LEU A 87 -7.89 16.37 1.24
C LEU A 87 -9.35 16.80 1.36
#